data_AF-A0A1L7A3D8-F1
#
_entry.id   AF-A0A1L7A3D8-F1
#
_cell.length_a   1.000
_cell.length_b   1.000
_cell.length_c   1.000
_cell.angle_alpha   90.00
_cell.angle_beta   90.00
_cell.angle_gamma   90.00
#
_symmetry.space_group_name_H-M   'P 1'
#
loop_
_entity.id
_entity.type
_entity.pdbx_description
1 polymer ?
#
loop_
_entity_poly.entity_id
_entity_poly.type
_entity_poly.pdbx_seq_one_letter_code
_entity_poly.pdbx_strand_id
1 'polypeptide(L)'
;MNRSEKKELLKRSKKHFNDHAFWEKLKKTAQKAGVSLVYAVLLLYYTLQKPEVPVKAKTLIIGALGYFILPLDLIPDTLIGVGYTDDLGAITFALLQVAMYIDDDVKGKAKDRLSKWFGEKTDTSLIDQKLEDGGMPSA
;
A
#
# COMPACT_ATOMS: atom_id res chain seq x y z
N MET A 1 -32.60 -20.84 15.02
CA MET A 1 -32.20 -19.83 16.02
C MET A 1 -33.31 -18.79 16.16
N ASN A 2 -33.86 -18.63 17.36
CA ASN A 2 -35.01 -17.76 17.63
C ASN A 2 -34.59 -16.34 18.07
N ARG A 3 -35.56 -15.41 18.19
CA ARG A 3 -35.30 -14.00 18.56
C ARG A 3 -34.61 -13.83 19.91
N SER A 4 -34.84 -14.74 20.86
CA SER A 4 -34.28 -14.70 22.21
C SER A 4 -32.80 -15.09 22.20
N GLU A 5 -32.45 -16.13 21.44
CA GLU A 5 -31.06 -16.56 21.23
C GLU A 5 -30.24 -15.48 20.53
N LYS A 6 -30.80 -14.82 19.49
CA LYS A 6 -30.12 -13.71 18.79
C LYS A 6 -29.86 -12.51 19.72
N LYS A 7 -30.79 -12.19 20.62
CA LYS A 7 -30.61 -11.12 21.61
C LYS A 7 -29.51 -11.44 22.62
N GLU A 8 -29.41 -12.70 23.06
CA GLU A 8 -28.41 -13.09 24.03
C GLU A 8 -26.99 -13.19 23.42
N LEU A 9 -26.88 -13.61 22.15
CA LEU A 9 -25.63 -13.51 21.40
C LEU A 9 -25.14 -12.06 21.26
N LEU A 10 -26.02 -11.12 20.90
CA LEU A 10 -25.66 -9.71 20.78
C LEU A 10 -25.23 -9.11 22.13
N LYS A 11 -25.89 -9.48 23.23
CA LYS A 11 -25.57 -8.99 24.57
C LYS A 11 -24.25 -9.58 25.08
N ARG A 12 -23.98 -10.86 24.80
CA ARG A 12 -22.70 -11.51 25.12
C ARG A 12 -21.54 -10.95 24.29
N SER A 13 -21.75 -10.67 22.99
CA SER A 13 -20.74 -10.01 22.15
C SER A 13 -20.45 -8.57 22.59
N LYS A 14 -21.47 -7.80 22.98
CA LYS A 14 -21.27 -6.45 23.54
C LYS A 14 -20.48 -6.43 24.85
N LYS A 15 -20.52 -7.50 25.65
CA LYS A 15 -19.75 -7.60 26.90
C LYS A 15 -18.24 -7.73 26.68
N HIS A 16 -17.82 -8.18 25.49
CA HIS A 16 -16.41 -8.35 25.12
C HIS A 16 -15.93 -7.33 24.08
N PHE A 17 -16.83 -6.63 23.42
CA PHE A 17 -16.50 -5.57 22.47
C PHE A 17 -16.23 -4.27 23.22
N ASN A 18 -14.96 -3.85 23.23
CA ASN A 18 -14.55 -2.57 23.75
C ASN A 18 -14.49 -1.55 22.60
N ASP A 19 -15.52 -0.70 22.51
CA ASP A 19 -15.65 0.32 21.47
C ASP A 19 -14.38 1.19 21.36
N HIS A 20 -13.84 1.62 22.50
CA HIS A 20 -12.64 2.46 22.53
C HIS A 20 -11.42 1.72 21.96
N ALA A 21 -11.19 0.47 22.37
CA ALA A 21 -10.09 -0.34 21.84
C ALA A 21 -10.24 -0.62 20.34
N PHE A 22 -11.48 -0.81 19.85
CA PHE A 22 -11.76 -0.97 18.44
C PHE A 22 -11.39 0.29 17.64
N TRP A 23 -11.90 1.46 18.04
CA TRP A 23 -11.62 2.72 17.35
C TRP A 23 -10.12 3.06 17.36
N GLU A 24 -9.45 2.84 18.48
CA GLU A 24 -7.99 3.01 18.59
C GLU A 24 -7.23 2.09 17.64
N LYS A 25 -7.62 0.81 17.57
CA LYS A 25 -7.00 -0.15 16.64
C LYS A 25 -7.26 0.23 15.19
N LEU A 26 -8.49 0.60 14.84
CA LEU A 26 -8.87 1.02 13.50
C LEU A 26 -8.07 2.25 13.05
N LYS A 27 -7.97 3.28 13.90
CA LYS A 27 -7.19 4.50 13.64
C LYS A 27 -5.72 4.18 13.38
N LYS A 28 -5.10 3.36 14.22
CA LYS A 28 -3.69 2.94 14.04
C LYS A 28 -3.48 2.15 12.75
N THR A 29 -4.38 1.21 12.45
CA THR A 29 -4.33 0.43 11.21
C THR A 29 -4.49 1.32 9.98
N ALA A 30 -5.45 2.25 9.97
CA ALA A 30 -5.67 3.20 8.88
C ALA A 30 -4.45 4.12 8.66
N GLN A 31 -3.87 4.65 9.76
CA GLN A 31 -2.66 5.46 9.69
C GLN A 31 -1.49 4.66 9.10
N LYS A 32 -1.25 3.42 9.57
CA LYS A 32 -0.18 2.57 9.06
C LYS A 32 -0.38 2.22 7.58
N ALA A 33 -1.61 1.89 7.18
CA ALA A 33 -1.94 1.61 5.79
C ALA A 33 -1.70 2.83 4.89
N GLY A 34 -2.17 4.02 5.31
CA GLY A 34 -1.98 5.27 4.58
C GLY A 34 -0.50 5.63 4.41
N VAL A 35 0.29 5.54 5.48
CA VAL A 35 1.75 5.78 5.43
C VAL A 35 2.42 4.80 4.46
N SER A 36 2.07 3.51 4.53
CA SER A 36 2.66 2.47 3.67
C SER A 36 2.35 2.69 2.18
N LEU A 37 1.09 3.01 1.85
CA LEU A 37 0.67 3.29 0.48
C LEU A 37 1.38 4.53 -0.07
N VAL A 38 1.36 5.64 0.68
CA VAL A 38 2.02 6.88 0.24
C VAL A 38 3.52 6.68 0.10
N TYR A 39 4.16 5.93 1.00
CA TYR A 39 5.58 5.60 0.87
C TYR A 39 5.86 4.84 -0.43
N ALA A 40 5.12 3.77 -0.72
CA ALA A 40 5.30 3.00 -1.95
C ALA A 40 5.10 3.85 -3.22
N VAL A 41 4.08 4.73 -3.23
CA VAL A 41 3.84 5.68 -4.32
C VAL A 41 5.01 6.67 -4.48
N LEU A 42 5.56 7.18 -3.38
CA LEU A 42 6.72 8.08 -3.43
C LEU A 42 7.98 7.38 -3.93
N LEU A 43 8.23 6.14 -3.52
CA LEU A 43 9.35 5.34 -4.03
C LEU A 43 9.24 5.17 -5.55
N LEU A 44 8.07 4.81 -6.06
CA LEU A 44 7.81 4.74 -7.50
C LEU A 44 8.04 6.10 -8.19
N TYR A 45 7.50 7.17 -7.64
CA TYR A 45 7.62 8.53 -8.20
C TYR A 45 9.06 9.03 -8.29
N TYR A 46 9.88 8.80 -7.27
CA TYR A 46 11.29 9.21 -7.29
C TYR A 46 12.13 8.27 -8.15
N THR A 47 11.80 6.97 -8.19
CA THR A 47 12.45 6.02 -9.11
C THR A 47 12.23 6.40 -10.58
N LEU A 48 11.01 6.84 -10.93
CA LEU A 48 10.67 7.27 -12.29
C LEU A 48 11.58 8.40 -12.83
N GLN A 49 12.08 9.26 -11.94
CA GLN A 49 12.90 10.42 -12.30
C GLN A 49 14.36 10.05 -12.62
N LYS A 50 14.80 8.85 -12.23
CA LYS A 50 16.18 8.42 -12.41
C LYS A 50 16.48 8.16 -13.91
N PRO A 51 17.54 8.75 -14.48
CA PRO A 51 17.88 8.58 -15.90
C PRO A 51 18.23 7.13 -16.27
N GLU A 52 18.82 6.37 -15.35
CA GLU A 52 19.26 4.98 -15.52
C GLU A 52 18.12 3.96 -15.57
N VAL A 53 16.90 4.35 -15.19
CA VAL A 53 15.74 3.44 -15.22
C VAL A 53 15.29 3.22 -16.67
N PRO A 54 15.25 1.96 -17.17
CA PRO A 54 14.87 1.68 -18.54
C PRO A 54 13.43 2.12 -18.86
N VAL A 55 13.17 2.48 -20.12
CA VAL A 55 11.85 2.94 -20.58
C VAL A 55 10.73 1.97 -20.20
N LYS A 56 10.95 0.66 -20.34
CA LYS A 56 9.96 -0.37 -19.96
C LYS A 56 9.57 -0.29 -18.47
N ALA A 57 10.55 -0.12 -17.59
CA ALA A 57 10.31 0.04 -16.16
C ALA A 57 9.59 1.37 -15.86
N LYS A 58 9.98 2.47 -16.53
CA LYS A 58 9.27 3.75 -16.43
C LYS A 58 7.81 3.64 -16.86
N THR A 59 7.51 2.93 -17.95
CA THR A 59 6.13 2.70 -18.40
C THR A 59 5.32 1.93 -17.36
N LEU A 60 5.90 0.91 -16.72
CA LEU A 60 5.25 0.18 -15.63
C LEU A 60 4.94 1.10 -14.45
N ILE A 61 5.90 1.92 -14.02
CA ILE A 61 5.71 2.90 -12.95
C ILE A 61 4.60 3.89 -13.31
N ILE A 62 4.63 4.45 -14.52
CA ILE A 62 3.61 5.40 -15.01
C ILE A 62 2.23 4.74 -15.02
N GLY A 63 2.11 3.48 -15.45
CA GLY A 63 0.85 2.74 -15.42
C GLY A 63 0.30 2.60 -14.00
N ALA A 64 1.16 2.22 -13.05
CA ALA A 64 0.78 2.06 -11.64
C ALA A 64 0.42 3.40 -10.96
N LEU A 65 1.18 4.46 -11.22
CA LEU A 65 0.87 5.81 -10.72
C LEU A 65 -0.36 6.41 -11.40
N GLY A 66 -0.55 6.14 -12.69
CA GLY A 66 -1.74 6.54 -13.45
C GLY A 66 -3.00 5.90 -12.84
N TYR A 67 -2.94 4.60 -12.56
CA TYR A 67 -4.02 3.89 -11.85
C TYR A 67 -4.32 4.52 -10.48
N PHE A 68 -3.29 4.92 -9.73
CA PHE A 68 -3.48 5.56 -8.42
C PHE A 68 -4.17 6.93 -8.49
N ILE A 69 -3.99 7.70 -9.57
CA ILE A 69 -4.50 9.07 -9.71
C ILE A 69 -5.86 9.11 -10.45
N LEU A 70 -6.05 8.27 -11.46
CA LEU A 70 -7.23 8.32 -12.33
C LEU A 70 -8.39 7.51 -11.74
N PRO A 71 -9.61 8.08 -11.60
CA PRO A 71 -10.80 7.28 -11.33
C PRO A 71 -11.04 6.30 -12.50
N LEU A 72 -11.40 5.06 -12.18
CA LEU A 72 -11.45 3.80 -12.96
C LEU A 72 -11.95 3.80 -14.43
N ASP A 73 -12.35 4.91 -15.04
CA ASP A 73 -13.02 4.93 -16.35
C ASP A 73 -12.10 4.85 -17.60
N LEU A 74 -10.79 4.59 -17.46
CA LEU A 74 -9.84 4.73 -18.58
C LEU A 74 -8.90 3.55 -18.84
N ILE A 75 -9.03 2.42 -18.14
CA ILE A 75 -8.23 1.22 -18.41
C ILE A 75 -9.12 0.18 -19.10
N PRO A 76 -8.82 -0.21 -20.34
CA PRO A 76 -9.56 -1.27 -21.04
C PRO A 76 -9.51 -2.58 -20.26
N ASP A 77 -10.66 -3.26 -20.14
CA ASP A 77 -10.85 -4.54 -19.43
C ASP A 77 -9.88 -5.66 -19.88
N THR A 78 -9.22 -5.52 -21.03
CA THR A 78 -8.40 -6.56 -21.67
C THR A 78 -6.95 -6.63 -21.18
N LEU A 79 -6.53 -5.75 -20.26
CA LEU A 79 -5.13 -5.72 -19.76
C LEU A 79 -4.90 -6.49 -18.46
N ILE A 80 -5.95 -6.91 -17.74
CA ILE A 80 -5.82 -7.44 -16.37
C ILE A 80 -6.12 -8.95 -16.36
N GLY A 81 -5.10 -9.74 -16.71
CA GLY A 81 -5.03 -11.16 -16.37
C GLY A 81 -4.22 -11.36 -15.09
N VAL A 82 -4.74 -12.21 -14.21
CA VAL A 82 -4.25 -12.59 -12.86
C VAL A 82 -4.85 -11.76 -11.72
N GLY A 83 -5.78 -12.42 -11.01
CA GLY A 83 -6.48 -11.87 -9.86
C GLY A 83 -5.60 -11.75 -8.62
N TYR A 84 -5.70 -10.59 -7.98
CA TYR A 84 -5.94 -10.33 -6.55
C TYR A 84 -6.13 -8.81 -6.45
N THR A 85 -7.30 -8.39 -6.91
CA THR A 85 -7.78 -7.00 -6.93
C THR A 85 -8.04 -6.51 -5.51
N ASP A 86 -7.36 -5.44 -5.12
CA ASP A 86 -7.92 -4.28 -4.40
C ASP A 86 -6.76 -3.29 -4.17
N ASP A 87 -6.60 -2.34 -5.11
CA ASP A 87 -5.80 -1.10 -5.14
C ASP A 87 -4.30 -1.11 -4.76
N LEU A 88 -3.88 -1.87 -3.75
CA LEU A 88 -2.50 -1.98 -3.28
C LEU A 88 -1.66 -2.98 -4.10
N GLY A 89 -2.31 -3.91 -4.79
CA GLY A 89 -1.66 -4.94 -5.59
C GLY A 89 -0.85 -4.36 -6.74
N ALA A 90 -1.41 -3.42 -7.50
CA ALA A 90 -0.74 -2.81 -8.65
C ALA A 90 0.49 -1.99 -8.24
N ILE A 91 0.36 -1.16 -7.20
CA ILE A 91 1.48 -0.39 -6.63
C ILE A 91 2.57 -1.32 -6.09
N THR A 92 2.19 -2.35 -5.32
CA THR A 92 3.15 -3.31 -4.76
C THR A 92 3.86 -4.08 -5.88
N PHE A 93 3.13 -4.53 -6.90
CA PHE A 93 3.70 -5.23 -8.05
C PHE A 93 4.73 -4.36 -8.78
N ALA A 94 4.35 -3.14 -9.16
CA ALA A 94 5.26 -2.21 -9.81
C ALA A 94 6.50 -1.94 -8.96
N LEU A 95 6.31 -1.76 -7.65
CA LEU A 95 7.39 -1.52 -6.69
C LEU A 95 8.41 -2.67 -6.68
N LEU A 96 7.94 -3.92 -6.63
CA LEU A 96 8.81 -5.10 -6.66
C LEU A 96 9.54 -5.23 -8.00
N GLN A 97 8.87 -4.96 -9.13
CA GLN A 97 9.48 -5.03 -10.46
C GLN A 97 10.60 -3.99 -10.67
N VAL A 98 10.57 -2.88 -9.93
CA VAL A 98 11.59 -1.83 -10.02
C VAL A 98 12.50 -1.75 -8.78
N ALA A 99 12.41 -2.73 -7.87
CA ALA A 99 13.12 -2.72 -6.59
C ALA A 99 14.63 -2.51 -6.73
N MET A 100 15.24 -3.05 -7.78
CA MET A 100 16.68 -2.89 -8.08
C MET A 100 17.11 -1.44 -8.37
N TYR A 101 16.16 -0.54 -8.69
CA TYR A 101 16.42 0.87 -8.94
C TYR A 101 16.14 1.77 -7.72
N ILE A 102 15.57 1.19 -6.65
CA ILE A 102 15.24 1.88 -5.41
C ILE A 102 16.45 1.84 -4.49
N ASP A 103 17.24 2.90 -4.52
CA ASP A 103 18.40 3.10 -3.65
C ASP A 103 18.08 3.96 -2.44
N ASP A 104 19.11 4.23 -1.62
CA ASP A 104 18.99 5.03 -0.41
C ASP A 104 18.63 6.50 -0.70
N ASP A 105 18.97 7.04 -1.87
CA ASP A 105 18.57 8.39 -2.29
C ASP A 105 17.05 8.45 -2.52
N VAL A 106 16.49 7.47 -3.26
CA VAL A 106 15.04 7.34 -3.45
C VAL A 106 14.33 7.16 -2.12
N LYS A 107 14.82 6.26 -1.25
CA LYS A 107 14.25 6.03 0.09
C LYS A 107 14.30 7.30 0.94
N GLY A 108 15.42 8.02 0.92
CA GLY A 108 15.61 9.29 1.62
C GLY A 108 14.60 10.35 1.19
N LYS A 109 14.49 10.61 -0.12
CA LYS A 109 13.51 11.56 -0.67
C LYS A 109 12.07 11.21 -0.31
N ALA A 110 11.73 9.93 -0.34
CA ALA A 110 10.40 9.46 0.04
C ALA A 110 10.13 9.65 1.54
N LYS A 111 11.09 9.31 2.42
CA LYS A 111 10.98 9.50 3.88
C LYS A 111 10.90 10.98 4.26
N ASP A 112 11.66 11.84 3.60
CA ASP A 112 11.61 13.30 3.81
C ASP A 112 10.26 13.91 3.41
N ARG A 113 9.61 13.36 2.39
CA ARG A 113 8.28 13.80 1.99
C ARG A 113 7.20 13.28 2.94
N LEU A 114 7.33 12.03 3.39
CA LEU A 114 6.43 11.45 4.39
C LEU A 114 6.48 12.20 5.73
N SER A 115 7.68 12.55 6.21
CA SER A 115 7.83 13.24 7.49
C SER A 115 7.15 14.61 7.48
N LYS A 116 7.17 15.31 6.34
CA LYS A 116 6.46 16.58 6.14
C LYS A 116 4.94 16.44 6.16
N TRP A 117 4.39 15.29 5.76
CA TRP A 117 2.94 15.08 5.64
C TRP A 117 2.33 14.36 6.86
N PHE A 118 3.04 13.40 7.43
CA PHE A 118 2.55 12.53 8.49
C PHE A 118 3.31 12.69 9.83
N GLY A 119 4.34 13.55 9.86
CA GLY A 119 5.21 13.77 11.01
C GLY A 119 6.44 12.85 11.04
N GLU A 120 7.42 13.16 11.89
CA GLU A 120 8.72 12.45 11.93
C GLU A 120 8.64 10.96 12.32
N LYS A 121 7.55 10.53 12.96
CA LYS A 121 7.37 9.15 13.45
C LYS A 121 6.49 8.33 12.51
N THR A 122 6.92 8.16 11.26
CA THR A 122 6.25 7.29 10.29
C THR A 122 6.92 5.91 10.22
N ASP A 123 6.13 4.86 10.37
CA ASP A 123 6.58 3.47 10.23
C ASP A 123 6.58 3.06 8.75
N THR A 124 7.78 2.98 8.14
CA THR A 124 7.98 2.50 6.75
C THR A 124 8.37 1.03 6.68
N SER A 125 8.52 0.34 7.82
CA SER A 125 9.11 -1.00 7.90
C SER A 125 8.40 -2.03 7.03
N LEU A 126 7.08 -1.93 6.88
CA LEU A 126 6.29 -2.85 6.07
C LEU A 126 6.76 -2.89 4.60
N ILE A 127 7.05 -1.72 4.02
CA ILE A 127 7.46 -1.61 2.62
C ILE A 127 8.95 -1.90 2.50
N ASP A 128 9.76 -1.42 3.46
CA ASP A 128 11.20 -1.70 3.49
C ASP A 128 11.44 -3.23 3.56
N GLN A 129 10.72 -3.96 4.41
CA GLN A 129 10.75 -5.44 4.47
C GLN A 129 10.33 -6.10 3.17
N LYS A 130 9.25 -5.64 2.52
CA LYS A 130 8.80 -6.19 1.22
C LYS A 130 9.86 -6.04 0.13
N LEU A 131 10.65 -4.96 0.16
CA LEU A 131 11.75 -4.76 -0.78
C LEU A 131 12.93 -5.69 -0.49
N GLU A 132 13.18 -6.00 0.78
CA GLU A 132 14.24 -6.92 1.22
C GLU A 132 13.88 -8.39 0.96
N ASP A 133 12.64 -8.79 1.22
CA ASP A 133 12.16 -10.18 1.13
C ASP A 133 11.88 -10.64 -0.32
N GLY A 134 11.70 -9.72 -1.27
CA GLY A 134 10.88 -9.95 -2.47
C GLY A 134 11.47 -9.59 -3.83
N GLY A 135 12.79 -9.41 -3.96
CA GLY A 135 13.44 -9.31 -5.28
C GLY A 135 13.42 -10.62 -6.10
N MET A 136 12.96 -11.73 -5.53
CA MET A 136 12.74 -13.01 -6.19
C MET A 136 11.27 -13.42 -6.06
N PRO A 137 10.55 -13.69 -7.17
CA PRO A 137 9.30 -14.43 -7.07
C PRO A 137 9.63 -15.82 -6.50
N SER A 138 9.02 -16.18 -5.36
CA SER A 138 8.97 -17.57 -4.91
C SER A 138 8.27 -18.39 -5.99
N ALA A 139 9.03 -19.29 -6.60
CA ALA A 139 8.64 -20.22 -7.66
C ALA A 139 7.44 -21.11 -7.29
#